data_AF-A0A392ULS7-F1
#
_entry.id   AF-A0A392ULS7-F1
#
_cell.length_a   1.000
_cell.length_b   1.000
_cell.length_c   1.000
_cell.angle_alpha   90.00
_cell.angle_beta   90.00
_cell.angle_gamma   90.00
#
_symmetry.space_group_name_H-M   'P 1'
#
loop_
_entity.id
_entity.type
_entity.pdbx_description
1 polymer ?
#
loop_
_entity_poly.entity_id
_entity_poly.type
_entity_poly.pdbx_seq_one_letter_code
_entity_poly.pdbx_strand_id
1 'polypeptide(L)' 'MVAEGLTSLIHQAAGRGDIHGMRVCRGAPEVSHLLFADDCFLFSRANVTEVNQLLRILLMNKPPDKK' A
#
# COMPACT_ATOMS: atom_id res chain seq x y z
N MET A 1 -6.36 6.67 -12.93
CA MET A 1 -7.35 7.10 -11.91
C MET A 1 -7.43 6.17 -10.69
N VAL A 2 -7.64 4.84 -10.81
CA VAL A 2 -7.67 3.95 -9.61
C VAL A 2 -6.28 3.80 -8.97
N ALA A 3 -5.25 3.57 -9.81
CA ALA A 3 -3.86 3.44 -9.38
C ALA A 3 -3.35 4.65 -8.58
N GLU A 4 -3.60 5.88 -9.06
CA GLU A 4 -3.15 7.11 -8.40
C GLU A 4 -3.80 7.30 -7.02
N GLY A 5 -5.08 6.96 -6.88
CA GLY A 5 -5.79 7.03 -5.61
C GLY A 5 -5.21 6.03 -4.59
N LEU A 6 -4.95 4.80 -5.03
CA LEU A 6 -4.35 3.78 -4.17
C LEU A 6 -2.92 4.17 -3.75
N THR A 7 -2.09 4.60 -4.70
CA THR A 7 -0.72 5.08 -4.46
C THR A 7 -0.69 6.24 -3.46
N SER A 8 -1.61 7.20 -3.58
CA SER A 8 -1.70 8.32 -2.64
C SER A 8 -2.03 7.88 -1.21
N LEU A 9 -2.98 6.95 -1.04
CA LEU A 9 -3.32 6.39 0.27
C LEU A 9 -2.15 5.63 0.90
N ILE A 10 -1.43 4.83 0.10
CA ILE A 10 -0.25 4.09 0.54
C ILE A 10 0.86 5.06 0.97
N HIS A 11 1.14 6.11 0.18
CA HIS A 11 2.15 7.11 0.54
C HIS A 11 1.79 7.87 1.81
N GLN A 12 0.53 8.19 2.04
CA GLN A 12 0.10 8.84 3.29
C GLN A 12 0.30 7.91 4.49
N ALA A 13 -0.08 6.64 4.38
CA ALA A 13 0.11 5.67 5.46
C ALA A 13 1.59 5.43 5.76
N ALA A 14 2.43 5.30 4.71
CA ALA A 14 3.87 5.18 4.86
C ALA A 14 4.49 6.44 5.49
N GLY A 15 4.07 7.63 5.07
CA GLY A 15 4.54 8.91 5.62
C GLY A 15 4.17 9.11 7.10
N ARG A 16 3.07 8.51 7.57
CA ARG A 16 2.70 8.47 8.99
C ARG A 16 3.39 7.37 9.79
N GLY A 17 4.06 6.43 9.12
CA GLY A 17 4.63 5.23 9.75
C GLY A 17 3.61 4.14 10.08
N ASP A 18 2.39 4.24 9.54
CA ASP A 18 1.32 3.24 9.74
C ASP A 18 1.61 1.92 9.03
N ILE A 19 2.39 1.99 7.94
CA ILE A 19 2.89 0.86 7.15
C ILE A 19 4.34 1.10 6.77
N HIS A 20 5.10 0.04 6.56
CA HIS A 20 6.48 0.12 6.09
C HIS A 20 6.71 -0.77 4.87
N GLY A 21 7.45 -0.28 3.89
CA GLY A 21 7.83 -1.07 2.73
C GLY A 21 8.98 -2.04 3.00
N MET A 22 9.44 -2.67 1.92
CA MET A 22 10.59 -3.56 1.92
C MET A 22 11.85 -2.84 1.41
N ARG A 23 13.00 -3.17 1.99
CA ARG A 23 14.33 -2.87 1.42
C ARG A 23 15.04 -4.16 1.11
N VAL A 24 15.58 -4.27 -0.11
CA VAL A 24 16.32 -5.48 -0.53
C VAL A 24 17.69 -5.57 0.13
N CYS A 25 18.32 -4.43 0.40
CA CYS A 25 19.61 -4.34 1.08
C CYS A 25 19.71 -3.03 1.88
N ARG A 26 20.72 -2.95 2.75
CA ARG A 26 20.98 -1.74 3.53
C ARG A 26 21.37 -0.59 2.59
N GLY A 27 20.66 0.53 2.69
CA GLY A 27 20.88 1.72 1.84
C GLY A 27 20.03 1.76 0.57
N ALA A 28 19.30 0.68 0.24
CA ALA A 28 18.32 0.72 -0.84
C ALA A 28 17.11 1.58 -0.46
N PRO A 29 16.44 2.21 -1.45
CA PRO A 29 15.16 2.86 -1.23
C PRO A 29 14.13 1.84 -0.74
N GLU A 30 13.23 2.31 0.12
CA GLU A 30 12.12 1.50 0.61
C GLU A 30 11.00 1.47 -0.41
N VAL A 31 10.52 0.27 -0.74
CA VAL A 31 9.44 0.05 -1.71
C VAL A 31 8.19 -0.41 -0.97
N SER A 32 7.13 0.39 -1.00
CA SER A 32 5.85 0.07 -0.36
C SER A 32 4.89 -0.70 -1.26
N HIS A 33 4.97 -0.50 -2.59
CA HIS A 33 4.08 -1.14 -3.54
C HIS A 33 4.70 -1.24 -4.94
N LEU A 34 4.22 -2.21 -5.71
CA LEU A 34 4.46 -2.35 -7.16
C LEU A 34 3.10 -2.44 -7.85
N LEU A 35 2.88 -1.62 -8.87
CA LEU A 35 1.66 -1.60 -9.65
C LEU A 35 1.90 -2.19 -11.04
N PHE A 36 0.99 -3.04 -11.49
CA PHE A 36 0.91 -3.57 -12.84
C PHE A 36 -0.42 -3.15 -13.47
N ALA A 37 -0.74 -3.71 -14.65
CA ALA A 37 -1.99 -3.40 -15.35
C ALA A 37 -3.22 -3.83 -14.53
N ASP A 38 -3.20 -5.05 -14.00
CA ASP A 38 -4.36 -5.66 -13.32
C ASP A 38 -4.10 -5.92 -11.82
N ASP A 39 -2.83 -6.08 -11.43
CA ASP A 39 -2.44 -6.51 -10.10
C ASP A 39 -1.50 -5.52 -9.41
N CYS A 40 -1.42 -5.63 -8.09
CA CYS A 40 -0.41 -4.93 -7.31
C CYS A 40 0.22 -5.85 -6.25
N PHE A 41 1.50 -5.62 -5.95
CA PHE A 41 2.13 -6.14 -4.75
C PHE A 41 2.21 -5.04 -3.72
N LEU A 42 1.78 -5.34 -2.49
CA LEU A 42 1.87 -4.45 -1.34
C LEU A 42 2.84 -5.04 -0.33
N PHE A 43 3.71 -4.19 0.20
CA PHE A 43 4.70 -4.58 1.19
C PHE A 43 4.36 -3.93 2.53
N SER A 44 4.37 -4.75 3.58
CA SER A 44 4.29 -4.34 4.99
C SER A 44 5.25 -5.17 5.81
N ARG A 45 5.50 -4.78 7.07
CA ARG A 45 6.03 -5.71 8.05
C ARG A 45 5.02 -6.83 8.32
N ALA A 46 5.53 -7.99 8.71
CA ALA A 46 4.73 -9.15 9.11
C ALA A 46 4.17 -8.97 10.53
N ASN A 47 3.32 -7.97 10.73
CA ASN A 47 2.59 -7.77 11.98
C ASN A 47 1.12 -7.42 11.69
N VAL A 48 0.25 -7.76 12.65
CA VAL A 48 -1.21 -7.61 12.51
C VAL A 48 -1.61 -6.14 12.32
N THR A 49 -0.91 -5.21 12.97
CA THR A 49 -1.22 -3.78 12.89
C THR A 49 -1.08 -3.26 11.47
N GLU A 50 0.05 -3.49 10.80
CA GLU A 50 0.28 -3.00 9.44
C GLU A 50 -0.61 -3.73 8.42
N VAL A 51 -0.84 -5.03 8.60
CA VAL A 51 -1.75 -5.81 7.73
C VAL A 51 -3.18 -5.24 7.81
N ASN A 52 -3.65 -4.88 9.01
CA ASN A 52 -4.95 -4.23 9.17
C ASN A 52 -5.01 -2.86 8.51
N GLN A 53 -3.92 -2.09 8.52
CA GLN A 53 -3.85 -0.81 7.81
C GLN A 53 -3.89 -1.00 6.29
N LEU A 54 -3.16 -1.97 5.75
CA LEU A 54 -3.24 -2.32 4.33
C LEU A 54 -4.66 -2.72 3.93
N LEU A 55 -5.33 -3.57 4.72
CA LEU A 55 -6.71 -3.96 4.45
C LEU A 55 -7.65 -2.75 4.45
N ARG A 56 -7.48 -1.83 5.41
CA ARG A 56 -8.27 -0.59 5.46
C ARG A 56 -8.07 0.25 4.20
N ILE A 57 -6.83 0.42 3.73
CA ILE A 57 -6.52 1.17 2.51
C ILE A 57 -7.20 0.53 1.29
N LEU A 58 -7.11 -0.80 1.16
CA LEU A 58 -7.75 -1.54 0.07
C LEU A 58 -9.28 -1.40 0.08
N LEU A 59 -9.90 -1.48 1.25
CA LEU A 59 -11.35 -1.31 1.39
C LEU A 59 -11.80 0.14 1.13
N MET A 60 -10.98 1.12 1.48
CA MET A 60 -11.23 2.54 1.17
C MET A 60 -11.09 2.86 -0.31
N ASN A 61 -10.20 2.16 -1.02
CA ASN A 61 -10.00 2.34 -2.45
C ASN A 61 -11.02 1.57 -3.31
N LYS A 62 -11.89 0.75 -2.70
CA LYS A 62 -12.95 0.05 -3.44
C LYS A 62 -13.82 1.10 -4.15
N PRO A 63 -13.94 1.05 -5.49
CA PRO A 63 -14.84 1.95 -6.19
C PRO A 63 -16.27 1.75 -5.67
N PRO A 64 -17.07 2.83 -5.52
CA PRO A 64 -18.47 2.70 -5.16
C PRO A 64 -19.12 1.73 -6.13
N ASP A 65 -19.82 0.72 -5.59
CA ASP A 65 -20.39 -0.39 -6.36
C ASP A 65 -20.98 0.10 -7.68
N LYS A 66 -20.40 -0.35 -8.80
CA LYS A 66 -21.15 -0.36 -10.05
C LYS A 66 -22.28 -1.36 -9.85
N LYS A 67 -23.47 -0.84 -9.53
CA LYS A 67 -24.73 -1.51 -9.85
C LYS A 67 -24.76 -1.88 -11.33
#